data_AF-A0A4Y9SY64-F1
#
_entry.id   AF-A0A4Y9SY64-F1
#
_cell.length_a   1.000
_cell.length_b   1.000
_cell.length_c   1.000
_cell.angle_alpha   90.00
_cell.angle_beta   90.00
_cell.angle_gamma   90.00
#
_symmetry.space_group_name_H-M   'P 1'
#
loop_
_entity.id
_entity.type
_entity.pdbx_description
1 polymer ?
#
loop_
_entity_poly.entity_id
_entity_poly.type
_entity_poly.pdbx_seq_one_letter_code
_entity_poly.pdbx_strand_id
1 'polypeptide(L)'
;MRVPTLFAPAGSGRRHHPERGGSIVNAISYRAINPAVLLQLAGDLATFRLLAQTFVDHAPEQFRQLVAALQQRDHAVIGRCCHTLKGMASLVGAERLAELLRSMEAAARRQSVTDAPELGQVFLQVLAEVTASLEDDGIGA
;
A
#
# COMPACT_ATOMS: atom_id res chain seq x y z
N MET A 1 -36.89 66.08 29.17
CA MET A 1 -35.81 65.96 30.16
C MET A 1 -35.07 64.64 29.95
N ARG A 2 -33.99 64.64 29.17
CA ARG A 2 -32.70 63.97 29.43
C ARG A 2 -31.78 64.10 28.20
N VAL A 3 -30.52 64.29 28.54
CA VAL A 3 -29.32 64.72 27.80
C VAL A 3 -28.70 63.62 26.92
N PRO A 4 -27.78 63.99 25.98
CA PRO A 4 -27.17 63.09 25.01
C PRO A 4 -25.94 62.35 25.57
N THR A 5 -25.60 61.20 25.00
CA THR A 5 -24.35 60.45 25.24
C THR A 5 -23.63 60.38 23.89
N LEU A 6 -22.63 61.22 23.64
CA LEU A 6 -21.21 61.13 24.03
C LEU A 6 -20.44 59.99 23.34
N PHE A 7 -19.77 60.37 22.26
CA PHE A 7 -18.38 60.10 21.88
C PHE A 7 -17.88 58.63 21.79
N ALA A 8 -17.53 58.26 20.56
CA ALA A 8 -16.72 57.09 20.21
C ALA A 8 -15.25 57.24 20.67
N PRO A 9 -14.50 56.13 20.71
CA PRO A 9 -13.22 56.14 20.00
C PRO A 9 -13.05 54.97 19.02
N ALA A 10 -12.28 55.25 17.98
CA ALA A 10 -11.89 54.37 16.90
C ALA A 10 -10.73 53.43 17.30
N GLY A 11 -10.59 52.33 16.55
CA GLY A 11 -9.26 51.84 16.17
C GLY A 11 -8.92 50.39 16.48
N SER A 12 -9.25 49.51 15.51
CA SER A 12 -8.34 48.58 14.85
C SER A 12 -7.52 47.59 15.67
N GLY A 13 -7.71 46.29 15.41
CA GLY A 13 -6.62 45.33 15.62
C GLY A 13 -7.03 43.88 15.76
N ARG A 14 -7.10 43.20 14.61
CA ARG A 14 -6.88 41.76 14.43
C ARG A 14 -7.92 40.81 15.06
N ARG A 15 -8.77 40.33 14.14
CA ARG A 15 -9.50 39.07 14.22
C ARG A 15 -8.54 37.95 14.63
N HIS A 16 -8.68 37.42 15.84
CA HIS A 16 -8.15 36.10 16.17
C HIS A 16 -9.02 35.09 15.43
N HIS A 17 -8.50 34.61 14.30
CA HIS A 17 -8.98 33.39 13.66
C HIS A 17 -8.60 32.22 14.58
N PRO A 18 -9.45 31.21 14.77
CA PRO A 18 -9.08 30.04 15.54
C PRO A 18 -7.91 29.34 14.85
N GLU A 19 -6.84 29.13 15.63
CA GLU A 19 -5.71 28.28 15.28
C GLU A 19 -6.27 26.95 14.76
N ARG A 20 -6.07 26.67 13.48
CA ARG A 20 -6.41 25.39 12.87
C ARG A 20 -5.62 24.33 13.61
N GLY A 21 -6.35 23.41 14.26
CA GLY A 21 -5.76 22.21 14.83
C GLY A 21 -4.84 21.58 13.80
N GLY A 22 -3.58 21.38 14.19
CA GLY A 22 -2.67 20.52 13.46
C GLY A 22 -3.41 19.20 13.28
N SER A 23 -3.81 18.93 12.04
CA SER A 23 -4.37 17.65 11.68
C SER A 23 -3.29 16.65 12.06
N ILE A 24 -3.56 15.85 13.08
CA ILE A 24 -2.86 14.61 13.35
C ILE A 24 -3.05 13.77 12.10
N VAL A 25 -2.20 14.03 11.09
CA VAL A 25 -2.09 13.19 9.91
C VAL A 25 -1.67 11.84 10.47
N ASN A 26 -2.65 10.95 10.57
CA ASN A 26 -2.44 9.56 10.92
C ASN A 26 -1.64 8.95 9.77
N ALA A 27 -0.32 9.17 9.77
CA ALA A 27 0.56 8.69 8.71
C ALA A 27 0.43 7.17 8.66
N ILE A 28 -0.09 6.66 7.56
CA ILE A 28 -0.22 5.23 7.33
C ILE A 28 1.20 4.65 7.39
N SER A 29 1.43 3.75 8.34
CA SER A 29 2.73 3.13 8.53
C SER A 29 2.79 1.83 7.72
N TYR A 30 3.46 1.89 6.57
CA TYR A 30 3.72 0.73 5.72
C TYR A 30 4.87 -0.11 6.30
N ARG A 31 4.65 -1.42 6.45
CA ARG A 31 5.62 -2.37 7.00
C ARG A 31 5.91 -3.54 6.06
N ALA A 32 4.95 -3.91 5.25
CA ALA A 32 5.05 -4.99 4.26
C ALA A 32 5.35 -4.48 2.86
N ILE A 33 5.06 -3.21 2.57
CA ILE A 33 5.31 -2.57 1.27
C ILE A 33 6.13 -1.30 1.42
N ASN A 34 6.63 -0.79 0.29
CA ASN A 34 7.20 0.55 0.17
C ASN A 34 6.51 1.28 -0.98
N PRO A 35 5.49 2.12 -0.71
CA PRO A 35 4.73 2.81 -1.77
C PRO A 35 5.58 3.72 -2.64
N ALA A 36 6.72 4.21 -2.12
CA ALA A 36 7.63 5.04 -2.89
C ALA A 36 8.21 4.29 -4.11
N VAL A 37 8.42 2.98 -4.02
CA VAL A 37 8.90 2.15 -5.14
C VAL A 37 7.92 2.21 -6.31
N LEU A 38 6.63 2.00 -6.01
CA LEU A 38 5.58 2.06 -7.02
C LEU A 38 5.42 3.48 -7.57
N LEU A 39 5.45 4.49 -6.69
CA LEU A 39 5.31 5.89 -7.09
C LEU A 39 6.46 6.34 -8.00
N GLN A 40 7.70 5.94 -7.71
CA GLN A 40 8.86 6.24 -8.54
C GLN A 40 8.74 5.61 -9.93
N LEU A 41 8.23 4.38 -10.02
CA LEU A 41 7.98 3.73 -11.30
C LEU A 41 6.82 4.38 -12.07
N ALA A 42 5.76 4.74 -11.35
CA ALA A 42 4.56 5.34 -11.91
C ALA A 42 4.82 6.77 -12.45
N GLY A 43 5.67 7.55 -11.78
CA GLY A 43 5.98 8.93 -12.13
C GLY A 43 4.92 9.96 -11.68
N ASP A 44 3.69 9.53 -11.45
CA ASP A 44 2.59 10.37 -10.95
C ASP A 44 1.58 9.57 -10.11
N LEU A 45 0.74 10.27 -9.35
CA LEU A 45 -0.23 9.67 -8.42
C LEU A 45 -1.40 8.97 -9.12
N ALA A 46 -1.80 9.40 -10.32
CA ALA A 46 -2.89 8.75 -11.06
C ALA A 46 -2.44 7.38 -11.57
N THR A 47 -1.23 7.31 -12.13
CA THR A 47 -0.57 6.08 -12.57
C THR A 47 -0.29 5.16 -11.37
N PHE A 48 0.13 5.72 -10.23
CA PHE A 48 0.30 4.95 -8.99
C PHE A 48 -1.00 4.24 -8.59
N ARG A 49 -2.12 4.96 -8.52
CA ARG A 49 -3.43 4.39 -8.13
C ARG A 49 -3.90 3.33 -9.11
N LEU A 50 -3.67 3.52 -10.41
CA LEU A 50 -3.98 2.51 -11.44
C LEU A 50 -3.18 1.22 -11.22
N LEU A 51 -1.88 1.31 -10.99
CA LEU A 51 -1.02 0.15 -10.79
C LEU A 51 -1.31 -0.56 -9.46
N ALA A 52 -1.55 0.21 -8.39
CA ALA A 52 -1.96 -0.34 -7.09
C ALA A 52 -3.31 -1.06 -7.19
N GLN A 53 -4.29 -0.49 -7.90
CA GLN A 53 -5.58 -1.15 -8.14
C GLN A 53 -5.41 -2.45 -8.94
N THR A 54 -4.58 -2.41 -9.99
CA THR A 54 -4.24 -3.60 -10.80
C THR A 54 -3.63 -4.70 -9.93
N PHE A 55 -2.79 -4.35 -8.95
CA PHE A 55 -2.28 -5.32 -7.97
C PHE A 55 -3.42 -5.94 -7.15
N VAL A 56 -4.30 -5.11 -6.57
CA VAL A 56 -5.41 -5.55 -5.72
C VAL A 56 -6.37 -6.48 -6.48
N ASP A 57 -6.64 -6.19 -7.75
CA ASP A 57 -7.58 -6.96 -8.57
C ASP A 57 -7.04 -8.34 -8.98
N HIS A 58 -5.72 -8.45 -9.19
CA HIS A 58 -5.12 -9.65 -9.79
C HIS A 58 -4.33 -10.53 -8.82
N ALA A 59 -3.70 -9.94 -7.79
CA ALA A 59 -2.84 -10.69 -6.88
C ALA A 59 -3.59 -11.79 -6.10
N PRO A 60 -4.84 -11.57 -5.60
CA PRO A 60 -5.57 -12.59 -4.85
C PRO A 60 -5.85 -13.86 -5.66
N GLU A 61 -6.21 -13.70 -6.94
CA GLU A 61 -6.47 -14.84 -7.82
C GLU A 61 -5.19 -15.63 -8.13
N GLN A 62 -4.09 -14.93 -8.40
CA GLN A 62 -2.79 -15.56 -8.59
C GLN A 62 -2.32 -16.31 -7.33
N PHE A 63 -2.56 -15.73 -6.14
CA PHE A 63 -2.25 -16.37 -4.87
C PHE A 63 -3.10 -17.62 -4.62
N ARG A 64 -4.40 -17.56 -4.93
CA ARG A 64 -5.30 -18.71 -4.84
C ARG A 64 -4.84 -19.86 -5.74
N GLN A 65 -4.41 -19.56 -6.97
CA GLN A 65 -3.85 -20.55 -7.88
C GLN A 65 -2.55 -21.16 -7.34
N LEU A 66 -1.66 -20.36 -6.76
CA LEU A 66 -0.46 -20.85 -6.09
C LEU A 66 -0.80 -21.84 -4.96
N VAL A 67 -1.74 -21.48 -4.08
CA VAL A 67 -2.16 -22.34 -2.97
C VAL A 67 -2.73 -23.67 -3.47
N ALA A 68 -3.57 -23.65 -4.49
CA ALA A 68 -4.12 -24.87 -5.09
C ALA A 68 -3.02 -25.75 -5.72
N ALA A 69 -2.05 -25.13 -6.40
CA ALA A 69 -0.93 -25.84 -7.00
C ALA A 69 0.00 -26.47 -5.95
N LEU A 70 0.22 -25.82 -4.81
CA LEU A 70 0.97 -26.36 -3.67
C LEU A 70 0.31 -27.63 -3.11
N GLN A 71 -1.02 -27.62 -2.96
CA GLN A 71 -1.79 -28.79 -2.50
C GLN A 71 -1.67 -29.98 -3.46
N GLN A 72 -1.64 -29.70 -4.76
CA GLN A 72 -1.54 -30.71 -5.81
C GLN A 72 -0.08 -31.10 -6.14
N ARG A 73 0.91 -30.41 -5.56
CA ARG A 73 2.34 -30.51 -5.91
C ARG A 73 2.61 -30.30 -7.41
N ASP A 74 1.84 -29.43 -8.06
CA ASP A 74 2.06 -29.07 -9.46
C ASP A 74 3.20 -28.06 -9.57
N HIS A 75 4.43 -28.57 -9.65
CA HIS A 75 5.64 -27.75 -9.73
C HIS A 75 5.66 -26.78 -10.92
N ALA A 76 5.00 -27.13 -12.03
CA ALA A 76 4.96 -26.26 -13.20
C ALA A 76 4.06 -25.05 -12.94
N VAL A 77 2.89 -25.25 -12.35
CA VAL A 77 1.99 -24.16 -11.95
C VAL A 77 2.58 -23.33 -10.82
N ILE A 78 3.17 -23.97 -9.79
CA ILE A 78 3.84 -23.27 -8.69
C ILE A 78 4.90 -22.30 -9.24
N GLY A 79 5.79 -22.79 -10.13
CA GLY A 79 6.83 -21.95 -10.71
C GLY A 79 6.29 -20.73 -11.45
N ARG A 80 5.21 -20.89 -12.23
CA ARG A 80 4.58 -19.78 -12.96
C ARG A 80 3.90 -18.78 -12.02
N CYS A 81 3.09 -19.25 -11.08
CA CYS A 81 2.41 -18.36 -10.12
C CYS A 81 3.42 -17.59 -9.26
N CYS A 82 4.49 -18.26 -8.77
CA CYS A 82 5.57 -17.60 -8.05
C CYS A 82 6.29 -16.55 -8.90
N HIS A 83 6.56 -16.84 -10.17
CA HIS A 83 7.18 -15.88 -11.08
C HIS A 83 6.33 -14.61 -11.25
N THR A 84 5.04 -14.78 -11.52
CA THR A 84 4.09 -13.67 -11.70
C THR A 84 3.93 -12.86 -10.42
N LEU A 85 3.61 -13.52 -9.29
CA LEU A 85 3.43 -12.84 -8.00
C LEU A 85 4.71 -12.13 -7.54
N LYS A 86 5.89 -12.68 -7.83
CA LYS A 86 7.16 -12.03 -7.47
C LYS A 86 7.31 -10.69 -8.20
N GLY A 87 6.98 -10.63 -9.49
CA GLY A 87 6.99 -9.38 -10.25
C GLY A 87 6.01 -8.35 -9.67
N MET A 88 4.80 -8.79 -9.31
CA MET A 88 3.80 -7.95 -8.66
C MET A 88 4.25 -7.46 -7.27
N ALA A 89 4.90 -8.33 -6.48
CA ALA A 89 5.43 -7.98 -5.17
C ALA A 89 6.55 -6.93 -5.28
N SER A 90 7.47 -7.10 -6.24
CA SER A 90 8.53 -6.13 -6.50
C SER A 90 7.98 -4.77 -6.94
N LEU A 91 6.91 -4.75 -7.74
CA LEU A 91 6.23 -3.52 -8.18
C LEU A 91 5.77 -2.65 -7.00
N VAL A 92 5.25 -3.26 -5.95
CA VAL A 92 4.74 -2.55 -4.76
C VAL A 92 5.79 -2.41 -3.64
N GLY A 93 7.05 -2.78 -3.88
CA GLY A 93 8.10 -2.75 -2.86
C GLY A 93 7.94 -3.78 -1.73
N ALA A 94 7.21 -4.88 -1.98
CA ALA A 94 7.02 -5.96 -1.02
C ALA A 94 8.20 -6.96 -1.03
N GLU A 95 9.36 -6.51 -0.55
CA GLU A 95 10.63 -7.26 -0.61
C GLU A 95 10.52 -8.66 0.03
N ARG A 96 9.95 -8.75 1.23
CA ARG A 96 9.81 -10.03 1.94
C ARG A 96 8.97 -11.04 1.16
N LEU A 97 7.88 -10.59 0.56
CA LEU A 97 7.02 -11.45 -0.27
C LEU A 97 7.77 -11.91 -1.53
N ALA A 98 8.49 -11.00 -2.20
CA ALA A 98 9.27 -11.32 -3.38
C ALA A 98 10.37 -12.36 -3.11
N GLU A 99 11.03 -12.30 -1.95
CA GLU A 99 12.04 -13.27 -1.53
C GLU A 99 11.49 -14.68 -1.30
N LEU A 100 10.33 -14.78 -0.62
CA LEU A 100 9.65 -16.04 -0.40
C LEU A 100 9.24 -16.68 -1.73
N LEU A 101 8.62 -15.90 -2.61
CA LEU A 101 8.19 -16.36 -3.94
C LEU A 101 9.38 -16.75 -4.82
N ARG A 102 10.50 -16.03 -4.76
CA ARG A 102 11.75 -16.40 -5.45
C ARG A 102 12.28 -17.76 -4.98
N SER A 103 12.23 -18.01 -3.67
CA SER A 103 12.71 -19.26 -3.07
C SER A 103 11.85 -20.45 -3.50
N MET A 104 10.53 -20.26 -3.51
CA MET A 104 9.57 -21.25 -3.98
C MET A 104 9.68 -21.50 -5.49
N GLU A 105 9.85 -20.46 -6.30
CA GLU A 105 10.09 -20.59 -7.75
C GLU A 105 11.34 -21.46 -8.00
N ALA A 106 12.42 -21.23 -7.26
CA ALA A 106 13.64 -22.01 -7.37
C ALA A 106 13.46 -23.48 -6.93
N ALA A 107 12.68 -23.73 -5.87
CA ALA A 107 12.35 -25.08 -5.42
C ALA A 107 11.50 -25.85 -6.44
N ALA A 108 10.49 -25.19 -7.01
CA ALA A 108 9.62 -25.76 -8.02
C ALA A 108 10.39 -26.18 -9.29
N ARG A 109 11.37 -25.38 -9.73
CA ARG A 109 12.28 -25.74 -10.84
C ARG A 109 13.09 -27.01 -10.58
N ARG A 110 13.33 -27.35 -9.31
CA ARG A 110 14.02 -28.58 -8.89
C ARG A 110 13.03 -29.72 -8.55
N GLN A 111 11.75 -29.56 -8.89
CA GLN A 111 10.67 -30.50 -8.52
C GLN A 111 10.64 -30.79 -7.00
N SER A 112 10.96 -29.76 -6.21
CA SER A 112 10.95 -29.80 -4.76
C SER A 112 9.89 -28.83 -4.23
N VAL A 113 9.47 -29.03 -2.99
CA VAL A 113 8.56 -28.13 -2.28
C VAL A 113 9.35 -27.49 -1.15
N THR A 114 9.32 -26.16 -1.07
CA THR A 114 9.78 -25.42 0.10
C THR A 114 8.57 -25.08 0.94
N ASP A 115 8.64 -25.41 2.23
CA ASP A 115 7.64 -24.95 3.18
C ASP A 115 7.89 -23.46 3.47
N ALA A 116 6.81 -22.68 3.45
CA ALA A 116 6.82 -21.24 3.67
C ALA A 116 5.57 -20.89 4.50
N PRO A 117 5.54 -21.27 5.79
CA PRO A 117 4.35 -21.13 6.63
C PRO A 117 3.92 -19.66 6.77
N GLU A 118 4.84 -18.71 6.66
CA GLU A 118 4.53 -17.28 6.70
C GLU A 118 3.93 -16.72 5.40
N LEU A 119 3.97 -17.45 4.28
CA LEU A 119 3.62 -16.92 2.95
C LEU A 119 2.22 -16.28 2.92
N GLY A 120 1.23 -16.95 3.51
CA GLY A 120 -0.14 -16.43 3.55
C GLY A 120 -0.28 -15.16 4.38
N GLN A 121 0.36 -15.12 5.55
CA GLN A 121 0.35 -13.94 6.42
C GLN A 121 1.03 -12.74 5.75
N VAL A 122 2.20 -12.97 5.16
CA VAL A 122 2.93 -11.91 4.42
C VAL A 122 2.10 -11.41 3.24
N PHE A 123 1.49 -12.31 2.46
CA PHE A 123 0.63 -11.93 1.34
C PHE A 123 -0.56 -11.08 1.78
N LEU A 124 -1.27 -11.48 2.84
CA LEU A 124 -2.42 -10.73 3.35
C LEU A 124 -2.01 -9.35 3.87
N GLN A 125 -0.86 -9.24 4.53
CA GLN A 125 -0.37 -7.95 5.00
C GLN A 125 -0.02 -7.02 3.83
N VAL A 126 0.64 -7.53 2.80
CA VAL A 126 0.93 -6.78 1.57
C VAL A 126 -0.37 -6.31 0.91
N LEU A 127 -1.35 -7.20 0.75
CA LEU A 127 -2.63 -6.84 0.12
C LEU A 127 -3.37 -5.73 0.89
N ALA A 128 -3.40 -5.85 2.22
CA ALA A 128 -4.02 -4.83 3.08
C ALA A 128 -3.33 -3.47 2.97
N GLU A 129 -1.99 -3.45 2.97
CA GLU A 129 -1.23 -2.21 2.86
C GLU A 129 -1.31 -1.58 1.46
N VAL A 130 -1.33 -2.37 0.38
CA VAL A 130 -1.57 -1.83 -0.98
C VAL A 130 -2.98 -1.25 -1.07
N THR A 131 -3.98 -1.89 -0.47
CA THR A 131 -5.34 -1.37 -0.43
C THR A 131 -5.40 -0.04 0.31
N ALA A 132 -4.78 0.05 1.49
CA ALA A 132 -4.70 1.29 2.26
C ALA A 132 -4.00 2.42 1.48
N SER A 133 -2.99 2.09 0.66
CA SER A 133 -2.29 3.08 -0.16
C SER A 133 -3.16 3.73 -1.25
N LEU A 134 -4.27 3.09 -1.65
CA LEU A 134 -5.22 3.68 -2.60
C LEU A 134 -6.03 4.83 -2.00
N GLU A 135 -6.12 4.91 -0.66
CA GLU A 135 -6.87 5.93 0.08
C GLU A 135 -5.94 6.94 0.76
N ASP A 136 -4.62 6.77 0.63
CA ASP A 136 -3.62 7.63 1.26
C ASP A 136 -3.30 8.86 0.39
N ASP A 137 -3.94 9.98 0.74
CA ASP A 137 -3.68 11.27 0.10
C ASP A 137 -2.32 11.89 0.50
N GLY A 138 -1.60 11.29 1.45
CA GLY A 138 -0.23 11.67 1.81
C GLY A 138 0.84 11.14 0.85
N ILE A 139 0.49 10.24 -0.08
CA ILE A 139 1.44 9.69 -1.05
C ILE A 139 1.81 10.77 -2.08
N GLY A 140 3.10 11.15 -2.09
CA GLY A 140 3.65 12.14 -3.02
C GLY A 140 3.44 13.60 -2.61
N ALA A 141 2.93 13.85 -1.40
CA ALA A 141 2.80 15.18 -0.79
C ALA A 141 4.12 15.74 -0.28
#